data_AF-F0XGH0-F1
#
_entry.id   AF-F0XGH0-F1
#
_cell.length_a   1.000
_cell.length_b   1.000
_cell.length_c   1.000
_cell.angle_alpha   90.00
_cell.angle_beta   90.00
_cell.angle_gamma   90.00
#
_symmetry.space_group_name_H-M   'P 1'
#
loop_
_entity.id
_entity.type
_entity.pdbx_description
1 polymer ?
#
loop_
_entity_poly.entity_id
_entity_poly.type
_entity_poly.pdbx_seq_one_letter_code
_entity_poly.pdbx_strand_id
1 'polypeptide(L)'
;MADGREEDLLDLLQAMQAQQTALATNTKQLLERCRAEHAGSAGRNADVDAAATEKTAGPSEDVAMGGMADATENRRQPGPGSEDEKQSRPQPPPQRLPSLCRGCYDVLLTLVHDAYATPSHTQWYAADKDAFAAELDRRLDDVRHLRDGATLARVEDWIDSQRHAWLRRRLRDAVGIRALDEAVDGSSSSSNKTRLQLQTRLASPATDLSQLLRELLDRRNGRKTDDVAAFVDLDTALGSARKEAETAIRKLQLESSTSSASAAARGAILRDILFAPGTTPTGSAAQKLERALLDGSVGLEQGLREAVRTTNTGSAAIAGSVVTNAAVTAKIEKHRKRLAELRRAKAAHEAQKMKRLRPPEMPYFLEGDSPCATCSRTTIPQQSPFCIVCFLEVDYCLRENHTVWCSPSCMAKTYIKHFAADHPCAAGGRCCRTTTTTSSASRQQHSGHYFCRECVLSFSINTFYCTELCAGRDFQHHRETVHLPKREMRADLYDDRADLSYGPHGGSNVVAADDRTSRPSDEYTAANIAKHVLSMDEAFASCQKKHPDWQLAETKVEIVMAS
;
A
#
# COMPACT_ATOMS: atom_id res chain seq x y z
N MET A 1 -15.82 -35.30 15.82
CA MET A 1 -16.39 -34.41 14.80
C MET A 1 -15.37 -33.33 14.44
N ALA A 2 -14.19 -33.74 13.95
CA ALA A 2 -13.12 -32.87 13.46
C ALA A 2 -12.60 -33.41 12.11
N ASP A 3 -13.47 -34.10 11.37
CA ASP A 3 -13.21 -34.57 10.01
C ASP A 3 -13.70 -33.49 9.06
N GLY A 4 -12.80 -32.62 8.60
CA GLY A 4 -13.19 -31.46 7.82
C GLY A 4 -12.03 -30.62 7.33
N ARG A 5 -11.19 -31.24 6.50
CA ARG A 5 -10.26 -30.58 5.56
C ARG A 5 -9.26 -29.64 6.21
N GLU A 6 -8.16 -30.20 6.72
CA GLU A 6 -6.88 -29.58 6.41
C GLU A 6 -6.72 -29.67 4.90
N GLU A 7 -7.24 -28.67 4.18
CA GLU A 7 -6.79 -28.43 2.80
C GLU A 7 -5.27 -28.36 2.87
N ASP A 8 -4.61 -29.24 2.12
CA ASP A 8 -3.15 -29.34 2.15
C ASP A 8 -2.62 -27.95 1.81
N LEU A 9 -1.80 -27.40 2.72
CA LEU A 9 -1.14 -26.11 2.50
C LEU A 9 -0.41 -26.13 1.15
N LEU A 10 0.07 -27.31 0.73
CA LEU A 10 0.67 -27.51 -0.58
C LEU A 10 -0.31 -27.27 -1.73
N ASP A 11 -1.54 -27.77 -1.66
CA ASP A 11 -2.57 -27.56 -2.68
C ASP A 11 -2.92 -26.07 -2.81
N LEU A 12 -3.02 -25.38 -1.67
CA LEU A 12 -3.27 -23.93 -1.65
C LEU A 12 -2.11 -23.15 -2.27
N LEU A 13 -0.87 -23.52 -1.97
CA LEU A 13 0.32 -22.90 -2.57
C LEU A 13 0.41 -23.16 -4.08
N GLN A 14 0.05 -24.38 -4.53
CA GLN A 14 -0.01 -24.72 -5.95
C GLN A 14 -1.12 -23.93 -6.66
N ALA A 15 -2.30 -23.82 -6.05
CA ALA A 15 -3.41 -23.03 -6.59
C ALA A 15 -3.04 -21.53 -6.73
N MET A 16 -2.27 -21.00 -5.78
CA MET A 16 -1.74 -19.63 -5.85
C MET A 16 -0.74 -19.45 -6.99
N GLN A 17 0.17 -20.40 -7.14
CA GLN A 17 1.17 -20.36 -8.22
C GLN A 17 0.47 -20.45 -9.59
N ALA A 18 -0.54 -21.32 -9.73
CA ALA A 18 -1.34 -21.44 -10.94
C ALA A 18 -2.11 -20.16 -11.27
N GLN A 19 -2.66 -19.47 -10.27
CA GLN A 19 -3.33 -18.18 -10.48
C GLN A 19 -2.35 -17.11 -10.99
N GLN A 20 -1.14 -17.04 -10.41
CA GLN A 20 -0.11 -16.09 -10.84
C GLN A 20 0.37 -16.35 -12.27
N THR A 21 0.59 -17.61 -12.65
CA THR A 21 1.00 -17.95 -14.02
C THR A 21 -0.11 -17.68 -15.03
N ALA A 22 -1.38 -17.93 -14.67
CA ALA A 22 -2.53 -17.60 -15.50
C ALA A 22 -2.65 -16.09 -15.72
N LEU A 23 -2.54 -15.27 -14.66
CA LEU A 23 -2.59 -13.81 -14.76
C LEU A 23 -1.45 -13.28 -15.64
N ALA A 24 -0.22 -13.75 -15.42
CA ALA A 24 0.94 -13.35 -16.23
C ALA A 24 0.78 -13.70 -17.72
N THR A 25 0.22 -14.87 -18.02
CA THR A 25 -0.05 -15.31 -19.39
C THR A 25 -1.11 -14.43 -20.05
N ASN A 26 -2.21 -14.14 -19.36
CA ASN A 26 -3.29 -13.30 -19.87
C ASN A 26 -2.83 -11.84 -20.09
N THR A 27 -2.03 -11.29 -19.17
CA THR A 27 -1.43 -9.96 -19.32
C THR A 27 -0.50 -9.89 -20.53
N LYS A 28 0.31 -10.93 -20.76
CA LYS A 28 1.18 -11.01 -21.95
C LYS A 28 0.36 -11.03 -23.24
N GLN A 29 -0.71 -11.82 -23.30
CA GLN A 29 -1.60 -11.88 -24.46
C GLN A 29 -2.29 -10.53 -24.71
N LEU A 30 -2.71 -9.83 -23.65
CA LEU A 30 -3.31 -8.49 -23.75
C LEU A 30 -2.32 -7.47 -24.32
N LEU A 31 -1.05 -7.51 -23.89
CA LEU A 31 0.00 -6.65 -24.42
C LEU A 31 0.29 -6.93 -25.91
N GLU A 32 0.31 -8.19 -26.31
CA GLU A 32 0.48 -8.60 -27.71
C GLU A 32 -0.70 -8.14 -28.57
N ARG A 33 -1.94 -8.30 -28.08
CA ARG A 33 -3.15 -7.81 -28.75
C ARG A 33 -3.16 -6.29 -28.88
N CYS A 34 -2.85 -5.56 -27.81
CA CYS A 34 -2.75 -4.11 -27.81
C CYS A 34 -1.71 -3.64 -28.85
N ARG A 35 -0.57 -4.32 -28.95
CA ARG A 35 0.45 -4.01 -29.96
C ARG A 35 -0.07 -4.26 -31.38
N ALA A 36 -0.72 -5.40 -31.63
CA ALA A 36 -1.24 -5.75 -32.95
C ALA A 36 -2.34 -4.78 -33.44
N GLU A 37 -3.28 -4.42 -32.56
CA GLU A 37 -4.43 -3.56 -32.91
C GLU A 37 -4.05 -2.08 -33.05
N HIS A 38 -3.08 -1.60 -32.28
CA HIS A 38 -2.76 -0.17 -32.22
C HIS A 38 -1.47 0.24 -32.94
N ALA A 39 -0.61 -0.70 -33.36
CA ALA A 39 0.61 -0.39 -34.12
C ALA A 39 0.35 0.35 -35.44
N GLY A 40 -0.86 0.22 -36.02
CA GLY A 40 -1.23 0.90 -37.27
C GLY A 40 -1.73 2.33 -37.12
N SER A 41 -2.11 2.78 -35.91
CA SER A 41 -2.72 4.12 -35.72
C SER A 41 -1.72 5.22 -35.34
N ALA A 42 -0.57 4.85 -34.77
CA ALA A 42 0.44 5.80 -34.32
C ALA A 42 1.11 6.59 -35.47
N GLY A 43 1.00 6.10 -36.72
CA GLY A 43 1.59 6.74 -37.90
C GLY A 43 0.76 7.84 -38.56
N ARG A 44 -0.46 8.15 -38.10
CA ARG A 44 -1.32 9.16 -38.76
C ARG A 44 -1.52 10.47 -38.01
N ASN A 45 -1.17 10.55 -36.72
CA ASN A 45 -1.36 11.76 -35.92
C ASN A 45 -0.11 12.63 -35.78
N ALA A 46 1.05 12.19 -36.27
CA ALA A 46 2.29 12.98 -36.18
C ALA A 46 2.40 14.08 -37.25
N ASP A 47 1.65 14.00 -38.35
CA ASP A 47 1.73 14.97 -39.47
C ASP A 47 0.74 16.15 -39.36
N VAL A 48 -0.17 16.15 -38.39
CA VAL A 48 -1.21 17.20 -38.28
C VAL A 48 -0.75 18.38 -37.41
N ASP A 49 0.22 18.19 -36.50
CA ASP A 49 0.71 19.25 -35.62
C ASP A 49 1.89 20.07 -36.19
N ALA A 50 2.40 19.72 -37.38
CA ALA A 50 3.47 20.46 -38.06
C ALA A 50 2.98 21.61 -38.97
N ALA A 51 1.67 21.78 -39.17
CA ALA A 51 1.11 22.73 -40.14
C ALA A 51 0.53 24.03 -39.53
N ALA A 52 0.67 24.26 -38.22
CA ALA A 52 -0.02 25.37 -37.52
C ALA A 52 0.91 26.52 -37.05
N THR A 53 2.12 26.66 -37.58
CA THR A 53 3.05 27.75 -37.22
C THR A 53 3.66 28.44 -38.43
N GLU A 54 2.84 29.09 -39.25
CA GLU A 54 3.33 30.14 -40.16
C GLU A 54 2.34 31.31 -40.27
N LYS A 55 2.89 32.53 -40.17
CA LYS A 55 2.32 33.86 -40.45
C LYS A 55 1.58 34.60 -39.32
N THR A 56 2.33 35.47 -38.64
CA THR A 56 2.02 36.93 -38.59
C THR A 56 3.32 37.70 -38.30
N ALA A 57 3.88 38.36 -39.31
CA ALA A 57 4.91 39.38 -39.15
C ALA A 57 4.30 40.74 -39.53
N GLY A 58 4.31 41.68 -38.58
CA GLY A 58 4.02 43.10 -38.77
C GLY A 58 5.25 43.94 -38.40
N PRO A 59 5.39 45.16 -38.95
CA PRO A 59 6.68 45.85 -39.07
C PRO A 59 7.03 46.67 -37.82
N SER A 60 8.31 46.68 -37.45
CA SER A 60 8.89 47.56 -36.44
C SER A 60 9.59 48.75 -37.09
N GLU A 61 9.22 49.95 -36.66
CA GLU A 61 9.82 51.23 -37.05
C GLU A 61 11.19 51.46 -36.40
N ASP A 62 12.03 52.14 -37.17
CA ASP A 62 13.39 52.60 -36.88
C ASP A 62 13.45 53.61 -35.72
N VAL A 63 14.35 53.38 -34.76
CA VAL A 63 14.98 54.48 -34.00
C VAL A 63 16.47 54.18 -33.82
N ALA A 64 17.28 55.02 -34.48
CA ALA A 64 18.73 55.06 -34.39
C ALA A 64 19.20 55.93 -33.22
N MET A 65 20.13 55.41 -32.41
CA MET A 65 21.17 56.12 -31.62
C MET A 65 22.23 55.04 -31.33
N GLY A 66 23.50 55.09 -31.71
CA GLY A 66 24.45 56.20 -31.65
C GLY A 66 25.31 56.04 -30.39
N GLY A 67 26.49 55.39 -30.47
CA GLY A 67 27.42 55.30 -29.33
C GLY A 67 28.60 54.33 -29.50
N MET A 68 29.72 54.86 -30.02
CA MET A 68 31.11 54.41 -29.78
C MET A 68 31.41 54.40 -28.26
N ALA A 69 32.39 53.76 -27.65
CA ALA A 69 33.63 53.05 -27.99
C ALA A 69 33.92 52.11 -26.79
N ASP A 70 34.68 51.04 -26.97
CA ASP A 70 36.11 50.99 -26.59
C ASP A 70 36.60 49.55 -26.48
N ALA A 71 37.78 49.33 -27.04
CA ALA A 71 38.46 48.06 -27.11
C ALA A 71 39.21 47.79 -25.80
N THR A 72 39.14 46.57 -25.28
CA THR A 72 40.25 46.04 -24.48
C THR A 72 40.38 44.54 -24.67
N GLU A 73 41.36 44.25 -25.51
CA GLU A 73 41.96 42.97 -25.84
C GLU A 73 42.59 42.35 -24.58
N ASN A 74 42.19 41.14 -24.19
CA ASN A 74 42.93 40.36 -23.20
C ASN A 74 43.10 38.91 -23.64
N ARG A 75 44.24 38.71 -24.27
CA ARG A 75 44.83 37.47 -24.78
C ARG A 75 45.33 36.64 -23.59
N ARG A 76 44.78 35.45 -23.36
CA ARG A 76 45.40 34.41 -22.49
C ARG A 76 45.64 33.13 -23.30
N GLN A 77 46.88 32.67 -23.20
CA GLN A 77 47.45 31.49 -23.83
C GLN A 77 46.84 30.19 -23.27
N PRO A 78 46.88 29.07 -24.04
CA PRO A 78 46.54 27.75 -23.56
C PRO A 78 47.77 27.06 -22.93
N GLY A 79 47.60 26.52 -21.72
CA GLY A 79 48.55 25.59 -21.11
C GLY A 79 48.15 24.14 -21.37
N PRO A 80 49.10 23.20 -21.50
CA PRO A 80 48.83 21.78 -21.74
C PRO A 80 48.83 20.94 -20.45
N GLY A 81 48.04 19.86 -20.42
CA GLY A 81 48.37 18.67 -19.62
C GLY A 81 47.24 18.01 -18.80
N SER A 82 47.22 16.68 -18.87
CA SER A 82 46.42 15.65 -18.16
C SER A 82 44.97 15.48 -18.65
N GLU A 83 44.59 14.45 -19.42
CA GLU A 83 44.78 12.98 -19.30
C GLU A 83 44.27 12.41 -17.96
N ASP A 84 42.96 12.12 -17.90
CA ASP A 84 42.37 10.79 -17.65
C ASP A 84 40.91 10.95 -17.19
N GLU A 85 40.00 11.20 -18.13
CA GLU A 85 38.56 11.17 -17.88
C GLU A 85 37.95 10.03 -18.70
N LYS A 86 37.90 8.84 -18.08
CA LYS A 86 37.09 7.71 -18.56
C LYS A 86 35.63 8.15 -18.62
N GLN A 87 35.21 8.59 -19.80
CA GLN A 87 33.81 8.83 -20.15
C GLN A 87 33.00 7.56 -19.96
N SER A 88 32.28 7.53 -18.84
CA SER A 88 31.16 6.64 -18.57
C SER A 88 30.12 6.86 -19.68
N ARG A 89 30.01 5.88 -20.57
CA ARG A 89 28.95 5.82 -21.59
C ARG A 89 27.60 5.99 -20.89
N PRO A 90 26.74 6.94 -21.30
CA PRO A 90 25.42 7.10 -20.69
C PRO A 90 24.66 5.78 -20.85
N GLN A 91 24.21 5.20 -19.74
CA GLN A 91 23.29 4.07 -19.79
C GLN A 91 22.04 4.51 -20.55
N PRO A 92 21.54 3.71 -21.52
CA PRO A 92 20.27 4.00 -22.14
C PRO A 92 19.19 4.07 -21.05
N PRO A 93 18.26 5.04 -21.13
CA PRO A 93 17.19 5.15 -20.15
C PRO A 93 16.45 3.80 -20.03
N PRO A 94 16.01 3.41 -18.81
CA PRO A 94 15.27 2.17 -18.61
C PRO A 94 14.11 2.14 -19.61
N GLN A 95 14.09 1.10 -20.44
CA GLN A 95 13.08 0.93 -21.48
C GLN A 95 11.71 0.92 -20.79
N ARG A 96 10.98 2.04 -20.92
CA ARG A 96 9.62 2.17 -20.39
C ARG A 96 8.81 1.04 -21.02
N LEU A 97 8.11 0.26 -20.18
CA LEU A 97 7.14 -0.72 -20.65
C LEU A 97 6.25 -0.04 -21.69
N PRO A 98 5.97 -0.68 -22.84
CA PRO A 98 5.08 -0.13 -23.85
C PRO A 98 3.78 0.28 -23.17
N SER A 99 3.46 1.57 -23.19
CA SER A 99 2.25 2.10 -22.58
C SER A 99 1.06 1.45 -23.27
N LEU A 100 0.28 0.67 -22.52
CA LEU A 100 -1.03 0.21 -22.96
C LEU A 100 -1.90 1.42 -23.31
N CYS A 101 -2.71 1.32 -24.36
CA CYS A 101 -3.75 2.32 -24.60
C CYS A 101 -4.77 2.29 -23.45
N ARG A 102 -5.54 3.37 -23.27
CA ARG A 102 -6.49 3.49 -22.15
C ARG A 102 -7.49 2.33 -22.08
N GLY A 103 -8.05 1.92 -23.23
CA GLY A 103 -8.97 0.79 -23.29
C GLY A 103 -8.33 -0.54 -22.88
N CYS A 104 -7.12 -0.84 -23.35
CA CYS A 104 -6.41 -2.05 -22.93
C CYS A 104 -5.98 -2.00 -21.46
N TYR A 105 -5.74 -0.79 -20.92
CA TYR A 105 -5.47 -0.62 -19.49
C TYR A 105 -6.71 -0.96 -18.64
N ASP A 106 -7.90 -0.51 -19.01
CA ASP A 106 -9.14 -0.86 -18.30
C ASP A 106 -9.44 -2.36 -18.38
N VAL A 107 -9.12 -3.01 -19.51
CA VAL A 107 -9.19 -4.47 -19.65
C VAL A 107 -8.19 -5.18 -18.71
N LEU A 108 -6.98 -4.64 -18.56
CA LEU A 108 -6.00 -5.18 -17.61
C LEU A 108 -6.51 -5.11 -16.17
N LEU A 109 -7.11 -3.98 -15.77
CA LEU A 109 -7.67 -3.85 -14.41
C LEU A 109 -8.81 -4.85 -14.17
N THR A 110 -9.67 -5.06 -15.18
CA THR A 110 -10.74 -6.06 -15.12
C THR A 110 -10.20 -7.48 -15.01
N LEU A 111 -9.13 -7.79 -15.78
CA LEU A 111 -8.46 -9.09 -15.72
C LEU A 111 -7.87 -9.36 -14.32
N VAL A 112 -7.27 -8.34 -13.69
CA VAL A 112 -6.77 -8.45 -12.31
C VAL A 112 -7.93 -8.70 -11.36
N HIS A 113 -9.01 -7.92 -11.43
CA HIS A 113 -10.20 -8.15 -10.61
C HIS A 113 -10.73 -9.59 -10.74
N ASP A 114 -10.97 -10.07 -11.96
CA ASP A 114 -11.59 -11.38 -12.21
C ASP A 114 -10.71 -12.54 -11.72
N ALA A 115 -9.39 -12.39 -11.82
CA ALA A 115 -8.44 -13.36 -11.30
C ALA A 115 -8.61 -13.59 -9.79
N TYR A 116 -9.04 -12.56 -9.02
CA TYR A 116 -9.23 -12.65 -7.57
C TYR A 116 -10.69 -12.77 -7.13
N ALA A 117 -11.65 -12.22 -7.88
CA ALA A 117 -13.07 -12.29 -7.55
C ALA A 117 -13.68 -13.66 -7.91
N THR A 118 -13.17 -14.33 -8.94
CA THR A 118 -13.68 -15.61 -9.42
C THR A 118 -12.58 -16.66 -9.59
N PRO A 119 -11.91 -17.07 -8.50
CA PRO A 119 -10.86 -18.06 -8.60
C PRO A 119 -11.42 -19.45 -8.95
N SER A 120 -10.69 -20.20 -9.78
CA SER A 120 -11.05 -21.57 -10.17
C SER A 120 -10.85 -22.60 -9.06
N HIS A 121 -10.08 -22.26 -8.02
CA HIS A 121 -9.74 -23.13 -6.89
C HIS A 121 -9.95 -22.38 -5.57
N THR A 122 -10.00 -23.11 -4.45
CA THR A 122 -9.95 -22.49 -3.13
C THR A 122 -8.67 -21.68 -3.02
N GLN A 123 -8.79 -20.39 -2.69
CA GLN A 123 -7.67 -19.48 -2.54
C GLN A 123 -7.42 -19.15 -1.08
N TRP A 124 -6.24 -18.61 -0.80
CA TRP A 124 -5.85 -18.19 0.55
C TRP A 124 -6.80 -17.14 1.17
N TYR A 125 -7.47 -16.32 0.36
CA TYR A 125 -8.48 -15.35 0.82
C TYR A 125 -9.91 -15.91 0.86
N ALA A 126 -10.13 -17.22 0.69
CA ALA A 126 -11.48 -17.80 0.60
C ALA A 126 -12.37 -17.51 1.83
N ALA A 127 -11.77 -17.41 3.02
CA ALA A 127 -12.51 -17.11 4.25
C ALA A 127 -13.09 -15.68 4.28
N ASP A 128 -12.41 -14.73 3.65
CA ASP A 128 -12.73 -13.30 3.66
C ASP A 128 -12.91 -12.77 2.22
N LYS A 129 -13.40 -13.63 1.30
CA LYS A 129 -13.39 -13.39 -0.15
C LYS A 129 -14.06 -12.07 -0.53
N ASP A 130 -15.24 -11.81 -0.01
CA ASP A 130 -16.03 -10.62 -0.37
C ASP A 130 -15.36 -9.33 0.13
N ALA A 131 -14.78 -9.37 1.34
CA ALA A 131 -14.03 -8.23 1.89
C ALA A 131 -12.74 -7.96 1.10
N PHE A 132 -12.03 -9.02 0.72
CA PHE A 132 -10.84 -8.91 -0.12
C PHE A 132 -11.17 -8.34 -1.50
N ALA A 133 -12.21 -8.84 -2.16
CA ALA A 133 -12.65 -8.37 -3.46
C ALA A 133 -13.08 -6.89 -3.42
N ALA A 134 -13.88 -6.47 -2.42
CA ALA A 134 -14.31 -5.08 -2.28
C ALA A 134 -13.13 -4.09 -2.04
N GLU A 135 -12.08 -4.53 -1.32
CA GLU A 135 -10.86 -3.75 -1.13
C GLU A 135 -10.04 -3.66 -2.42
N LEU A 136 -9.93 -4.78 -3.16
CA LEU A 136 -9.26 -4.81 -4.45
C LEU A 136 -9.95 -3.89 -5.46
N ASP A 137 -11.29 -3.92 -5.53
CA ASP A 137 -12.09 -3.05 -6.40
C ASP A 137 -11.81 -1.57 -6.15
N ARG A 138 -11.81 -1.16 -4.88
CA ARG A 138 -11.54 0.24 -4.51
C ARG A 138 -10.16 0.68 -4.97
N ARG A 139 -9.14 -0.17 -4.79
CA ARG A 139 -7.77 0.12 -5.20
C ARG A 139 -7.62 0.16 -6.72
N LEU A 140 -8.27 -0.75 -7.44
CA LEU A 140 -8.30 -0.74 -8.89
C LEU A 140 -9.05 0.49 -9.42
N ASP A 141 -10.08 0.97 -8.72
CA ASP A 141 -10.80 2.19 -9.08
C ASP A 141 -9.96 3.45 -8.86
N ASP A 142 -9.20 3.52 -7.75
CA ASP A 142 -8.22 4.57 -7.50
C ASP A 142 -7.16 4.63 -8.61
N VAL A 143 -6.65 3.46 -9.05
CA VAL A 143 -5.71 3.34 -10.18
C VAL A 143 -6.36 3.75 -11.51
N ARG A 144 -7.61 3.33 -11.75
CA ARG A 144 -8.38 3.73 -12.94
C ARG A 144 -8.52 5.24 -13.00
N HIS A 145 -8.78 5.89 -11.88
CA HIS A 145 -9.02 7.34 -11.81
C HIS A 145 -7.73 8.16 -11.66
N LEU A 146 -6.56 7.51 -11.74
CA LEU A 146 -5.25 8.15 -11.61
C LEU A 146 -5.14 9.00 -10.34
N ARG A 147 -5.77 8.55 -9.23
CA ARG A 147 -5.66 9.25 -7.95
C ARG A 147 -4.21 9.23 -7.48
N ASP A 148 -3.79 10.30 -6.81
CA ASP A 148 -2.38 10.56 -6.54
C ASP A 148 -1.66 9.37 -5.90
N GLY A 149 -0.64 8.88 -6.61
CA GLY A 149 0.19 7.74 -6.21
C GLY A 149 -0.47 6.36 -6.34
N ALA A 150 -1.70 6.23 -6.83
CA ALA A 150 -2.30 4.93 -7.11
C ALA A 150 -1.67 4.32 -8.37
N THR A 151 -0.83 3.30 -8.18
CA THR A 151 -0.18 2.56 -9.27
C THR A 151 -0.50 1.08 -9.18
N LEU A 152 -0.43 0.37 -10.30
CA LEU A 152 -0.62 -1.08 -10.31
C LEU A 152 0.40 -1.80 -9.41
N ALA A 153 1.63 -1.28 -9.32
CA ALA A 153 2.65 -1.77 -8.40
C ALA A 153 2.20 -1.73 -6.94
N ARG A 154 1.54 -0.64 -6.50
CA ARG A 154 0.98 -0.57 -5.14
C ARG A 154 -0.17 -1.56 -4.90
N VAL A 155 -0.94 -1.90 -5.94
CA VAL A 155 -1.96 -2.95 -5.85
C VAL A 155 -1.29 -4.31 -5.67
N GLU A 156 -0.25 -4.61 -6.45
CA GLU A 156 0.55 -5.84 -6.33
C GLU A 156 1.19 -5.95 -4.93
N ASP A 157 1.83 -4.89 -4.44
CA ASP A 157 2.42 -4.84 -3.09
C ASP A 157 1.39 -5.09 -1.98
N TRP A 158 0.18 -4.56 -2.15
CA TRP A 158 -0.91 -4.79 -1.22
C TRP A 158 -1.38 -6.25 -1.26
N ILE A 159 -1.60 -6.82 -2.45
CA ILE A 159 -1.97 -8.23 -2.62
C ILE A 159 -0.92 -9.13 -1.96
N ASP A 160 0.37 -8.82 -2.19
CA ASP A 160 1.48 -9.56 -1.60
C ASP A 160 1.53 -9.43 -0.09
N SER A 161 1.26 -8.25 0.44
CA SER A 161 1.16 -8.04 1.89
C SER A 161 0.05 -8.88 2.52
N GLN A 162 -1.13 -8.95 1.88
CA GLN A 162 -2.24 -9.79 2.34
C GLN A 162 -1.88 -11.28 2.28
N ARG A 163 -1.25 -11.72 1.18
CA ARG A 163 -0.75 -13.09 0.99
C ARG A 163 0.23 -13.49 2.09
N HIS A 164 1.22 -12.65 2.38
CA HIS A 164 2.19 -12.90 3.45
C HIS A 164 1.54 -12.93 4.84
N ALA A 165 0.58 -12.03 5.11
CA ALA A 165 -0.15 -12.02 6.37
C ALA A 165 -0.96 -13.30 6.58
N TRP A 166 -1.61 -13.81 5.53
CA TRP A 166 -2.31 -15.08 5.57
C TRP A 166 -1.36 -16.26 5.83
N LEU A 167 -0.24 -16.34 5.09
CA LEU A 167 0.70 -17.44 5.24
C LEU A 167 1.33 -17.47 6.64
N ARG A 168 1.64 -16.30 7.21
CA ARG A 168 2.10 -16.19 8.61
C ARG A 168 1.05 -16.68 9.60
N ARG A 169 -0.23 -16.34 9.38
CA ARG A 169 -1.33 -16.81 10.23
C ARG A 169 -1.43 -18.33 10.18
N ARG A 170 -1.44 -18.91 8.98
CA ARG A 170 -1.47 -20.37 8.78
C ARG A 170 -0.27 -21.08 9.39
N LEU A 171 0.94 -20.57 9.22
CA LEU A 171 2.14 -21.13 9.85
C LEU A 171 2.08 -21.04 11.37
N ARG A 172 1.54 -19.95 11.92
CA ARG A 172 1.34 -19.80 13.37
C ARG A 172 0.33 -20.81 13.89
N ASP A 173 -0.75 -21.03 13.16
CA ASP A 173 -1.76 -22.02 13.52
C ASP A 173 -1.17 -23.44 13.46
N ALA A 174 -0.46 -23.78 12.38
CA ALA A 174 0.22 -25.07 12.22
C ALA A 174 1.32 -25.31 13.28
N VAL A 175 2.17 -24.32 13.56
CA VAL A 175 3.17 -24.39 14.65
C VAL A 175 2.49 -24.44 16.01
N GLY A 176 1.39 -23.71 16.18
CA GLY A 176 0.57 -23.74 17.39
C GLY A 176 0.00 -25.13 17.67
N ILE A 177 -0.47 -25.81 16.62
CA ILE A 177 -0.97 -27.20 16.65
C ILE A 177 0.18 -28.15 16.98
N ARG A 178 1.31 -28.08 16.27
CA ARG A 178 2.50 -28.91 16.56
C ARG A 178 3.00 -28.76 17.99
N ALA A 179 2.95 -27.55 18.50
CA ALA A 179 3.47 -27.26 19.82
C ALA A 179 2.43 -27.52 20.95
N LEU A 180 1.19 -27.85 20.59
CA LEU A 180 0.26 -28.54 21.48
C LEU A 180 0.57 -30.04 21.50
N ASP A 181 0.91 -30.63 20.36
CA ASP A 181 1.36 -32.03 20.23
C ASP A 181 2.63 -32.30 21.05
N GLU A 182 3.71 -31.53 20.84
CA GLU A 182 4.98 -31.68 21.57
C GLU A 182 4.86 -31.38 23.09
N ALA A 183 3.86 -30.60 23.50
CA ALA A 183 3.60 -30.33 24.91
C ALA A 183 2.85 -31.48 25.61
N VAL A 184 2.17 -32.33 24.84
CA VAL A 184 1.54 -33.56 25.32
C VAL A 184 2.58 -34.68 25.48
N ASP A 185 3.66 -34.67 24.70
CA ASP A 185 4.66 -35.76 24.67
C ASP A 185 5.90 -35.59 25.59
N GLY A 186 6.06 -34.43 26.25
CA GLY A 186 6.94 -34.31 27.43
C GLY A 186 8.39 -33.88 27.21
N SER A 187 8.77 -32.84 27.97
CA SER A 187 10.08 -32.60 28.61
C SER A 187 11.35 -32.48 27.76
N SER A 188 11.54 -31.33 27.12
CA SER A 188 12.89 -30.71 27.06
C SER A 188 12.83 -29.18 27.07
N SER A 189 13.39 -28.55 28.10
CA SER A 189 13.39 -27.08 28.30
C SER A 189 14.07 -26.28 27.17
N SER A 190 14.93 -26.93 26.38
CA SER A 190 15.57 -26.33 25.19
C SER A 190 14.58 -26.10 24.03
N SER A 191 13.56 -26.96 23.89
CA SER A 191 12.55 -26.83 22.82
C SER A 191 11.66 -25.60 23.01
N ASN A 192 11.30 -25.29 24.26
CA ASN A 192 10.46 -24.13 24.59
C ASN A 192 11.10 -22.78 24.23
N LYS A 193 12.42 -22.63 24.39
CA LYS A 193 13.14 -21.40 23.99
C LYS A 193 13.12 -21.22 22.47
N THR A 194 13.38 -22.29 21.73
CA THR A 194 13.39 -22.29 20.26
C THR A 194 11.98 -22.01 19.71
N ARG A 195 10.94 -22.56 20.36
CA ARG A 195 9.52 -22.29 20.07
C ARG A 195 9.14 -20.82 20.27
N LEU A 196 9.47 -20.25 21.43
CA LEU A 196 9.19 -18.84 21.72
C LEU A 196 9.90 -17.92 20.73
N GLN A 197 11.13 -18.25 20.34
CA GLN A 197 11.86 -17.51 19.31
C GLN A 197 11.16 -17.60 17.94
N LEU A 198 10.72 -18.80 17.53
CA LEU A 198 10.00 -18.97 16.27
C LEU A 198 8.65 -18.24 16.28
N GLN A 199 7.88 -18.34 17.37
CA GLN A 199 6.62 -17.61 17.52
C GLN A 199 6.84 -16.09 17.50
N THR A 200 7.89 -15.60 18.16
CA THR A 200 8.25 -14.17 18.15
C THR A 200 8.61 -13.71 16.73
N ARG A 201 9.36 -14.53 15.98
CA ARG A 201 9.71 -14.23 14.58
C ARG A 201 8.50 -14.28 13.64
N LEU A 202 7.59 -15.24 13.82
CA LEU A 202 6.33 -15.36 13.07
C LEU A 202 5.30 -14.27 13.44
N ALA A 203 5.43 -13.67 14.62
CA ALA A 203 4.61 -12.53 15.03
C ALA A 203 5.13 -11.21 14.44
N SER A 204 6.43 -11.11 14.17
CA SER A 204 7.04 -9.91 13.59
C SER A 204 6.78 -9.80 12.08
N PRO A 205 6.17 -8.71 11.61
CA PRO A 205 5.97 -8.48 10.17
C PRO A 205 7.26 -8.15 9.42
N ALA A 206 8.33 -7.75 10.13
CA ALA A 206 9.63 -7.43 9.56
C ALA A 206 10.47 -8.68 9.23
N THR A 207 10.07 -9.86 9.72
CA THR A 207 10.82 -11.09 9.43
C THR A 207 10.57 -11.53 7.98
N ASP A 208 11.64 -11.70 7.20
CA ASP A 208 11.58 -12.35 5.89
C ASP A 208 11.08 -13.79 6.06
N LEU A 209 9.89 -14.04 5.51
CA LEU A 209 9.22 -15.32 5.61
C LEU A 209 9.96 -16.40 4.80
N SER A 210 10.59 -16.02 3.69
CA SER A 210 11.36 -16.93 2.83
C SER A 210 12.58 -17.47 3.56
N GLN A 211 13.28 -16.59 4.29
CA GLN A 211 14.40 -16.98 5.14
C GLN A 211 13.94 -17.90 6.29
N LEU A 212 12.79 -17.59 6.91
CA LEU A 212 12.25 -18.40 8.00
C LEU A 212 11.82 -19.80 7.52
N LEU A 213 11.18 -19.91 6.35
CA LEU A 213 10.82 -21.19 5.74
C LEU A 213 12.06 -22.01 5.37
N ARG A 214 13.09 -21.38 4.79
CA ARG A 214 14.38 -22.03 4.53
C ARG A 214 15.02 -22.56 5.81
N GLU A 215 15.06 -21.76 6.86
CA GLU A 215 15.61 -22.19 8.15
C GLU A 215 14.84 -23.37 8.77
N LEU A 216 13.52 -23.40 8.61
CA LEU A 216 12.69 -24.53 9.06
C LEU A 216 12.97 -25.80 8.25
N LEU A 217 13.21 -25.68 6.95
CA LEU A 217 13.60 -26.80 6.07
C LEU A 217 15.03 -27.29 6.38
N ASP A 218 15.99 -26.38 6.58
CA ASP A 218 17.38 -26.71 6.87
C ASP A 218 17.54 -27.40 8.23
N ARG A 219 16.81 -26.93 9.26
CA ARG A 219 16.78 -27.58 10.59
C ARG A 219 16.20 -28.99 10.55
N ARG A 220 15.31 -29.27 9.59
CA ARG A 220 14.74 -30.60 9.37
C ARG A 220 15.76 -31.52 8.70
N ASN A 221 16.52 -31.00 7.73
CA ASN A 221 17.52 -31.78 7.00
C ASN A 221 18.80 -32.02 7.82
N GLY A 222 19.08 -31.19 8.83
CA GLY A 222 20.32 -31.25 9.63
C GLY A 222 20.31 -32.17 10.87
N ARG A 223 19.18 -32.77 11.27
CA ARG A 223 19.17 -33.71 12.42
C ARG A 223 19.60 -35.10 11.98
N LYS A 224 20.85 -35.46 12.27
CA LYS A 224 21.32 -36.86 12.23
C LYS A 224 20.62 -37.65 13.35
N THR A 225 20.09 -38.81 12.98
CA THR A 225 19.26 -39.71 13.78
C THR A 225 20.11 -40.56 14.71
N ASP A 226 20.55 -40.03 15.85
CA ASP A 226 21.33 -40.81 16.83
C ASP A 226 20.57 -41.12 18.14
N ASP A 227 19.33 -40.64 18.33
CA ASP A 227 18.50 -40.96 19.50
C ASP A 227 17.18 -41.64 19.08
N VAL A 228 17.20 -42.97 19.09
CA VAL A 228 16.14 -43.85 18.54
C VAL A 228 14.99 -44.12 19.53
N ALA A 229 15.16 -43.85 20.82
CA ALA A 229 14.17 -44.27 21.84
C ALA A 229 13.02 -43.27 22.05
N ALA A 230 13.21 -41.98 21.80
CA ALA A 230 12.15 -40.96 21.91
C ALA A 230 11.33 -40.78 20.61
N PHE A 231 11.62 -41.59 19.58
CA PHE A 231 11.10 -41.40 18.23
C PHE A 231 9.90 -42.31 17.89
N VAL A 232 9.55 -43.28 18.74
CA VAL A 232 8.58 -44.34 18.39
C VAL A 232 7.13 -43.82 18.30
N ASP A 233 6.75 -42.81 19.08
CA ASP A 233 5.40 -42.23 19.03
C ASP A 233 5.28 -41.13 17.96
N LEU A 234 6.34 -40.34 17.74
CA LEU A 234 6.40 -39.34 16.68
C LEU A 234 6.53 -39.97 15.28
N ASP A 235 7.22 -41.11 15.15
CA ASP A 235 7.31 -41.89 13.89
C ASP A 235 5.99 -42.61 13.57
N THR A 236 5.09 -42.78 14.53
CA THR A 236 3.75 -43.35 14.27
C THR A 236 2.82 -42.30 13.66
N ALA A 237 2.85 -41.05 14.16
CA ALA A 237 2.06 -39.94 13.61
C ALA A 237 2.67 -39.34 12.33
N LEU A 238 3.99 -39.10 12.29
CA LEU A 238 4.70 -38.73 11.06
C LEU A 238 4.78 -39.89 10.08
N GLY A 239 4.71 -41.15 10.53
CA GLY A 239 4.65 -42.32 9.67
C GLY A 239 3.37 -42.41 8.87
N SER A 240 2.22 -41.94 9.39
CA SER A 240 0.99 -41.80 8.61
C SER A 240 1.12 -40.70 7.56
N ALA A 241 1.53 -39.49 7.96
CA ALA A 241 1.70 -38.36 7.03
C ALA A 241 2.83 -38.59 6.00
N ARG A 242 3.89 -39.30 6.38
CA ARG A 242 4.98 -39.73 5.49
C ARG A 242 4.52 -40.86 4.57
N LYS A 243 3.78 -41.85 5.07
CA LYS A 243 3.17 -42.88 4.20
C LYS A 243 2.18 -42.25 3.24
N GLU A 244 1.40 -41.27 3.67
CA GLU A 244 0.47 -40.52 2.81
C GLU A 244 1.22 -39.69 1.77
N ALA A 245 2.30 -39.01 2.14
CA ALA A 245 3.14 -38.24 1.22
C ALA A 245 3.96 -39.14 0.26
N GLU A 246 4.52 -40.26 0.73
CA GLU A 246 5.20 -41.25 -0.11
C GLU A 246 4.20 -41.97 -1.01
N THR A 247 2.97 -42.24 -0.54
CA THR A 247 1.87 -42.79 -1.34
C THR A 247 1.39 -41.78 -2.36
N ALA A 248 1.31 -40.49 -2.03
CA ALA A 248 0.95 -39.42 -2.96
C ALA A 248 2.04 -39.20 -4.02
N ILE A 249 3.31 -39.17 -3.64
CA ILE A 249 4.44 -39.08 -4.58
C ILE A 249 4.50 -40.32 -5.46
N ARG A 250 4.29 -41.53 -4.91
CA ARG A 250 4.24 -42.77 -5.70
C ARG A 250 3.01 -42.84 -6.59
N LYS A 251 1.88 -42.26 -6.18
CA LYS A 251 0.65 -42.15 -6.99
C LYS A 251 0.83 -41.14 -8.13
N LEU A 252 1.49 -40.01 -7.88
CA LEU A 252 1.91 -39.04 -8.90
C LEU A 252 2.96 -39.63 -9.86
N GLN A 253 3.89 -40.45 -9.35
CA GLN A 253 4.80 -41.25 -10.16
C GLN A 253 4.07 -42.34 -10.96
N LEU A 254 3.02 -42.95 -10.41
CA LEU A 254 2.19 -43.93 -11.09
C LEU A 254 1.40 -43.29 -12.24
N GLU A 255 0.78 -42.13 -11.98
CA GLU A 255 0.01 -41.32 -12.94
C GLU A 255 0.90 -40.80 -14.07
N SER A 256 2.12 -40.34 -13.76
CA SER A 256 3.12 -39.95 -14.76
C SER A 256 3.75 -41.13 -15.52
N SER A 257 3.71 -42.35 -14.98
CA SER A 257 4.28 -43.57 -15.59
C SER A 257 3.24 -44.47 -16.28
N THR A 258 1.97 -44.05 -16.33
CA THR A 258 0.85 -44.88 -16.81
C THR A 258 0.91 -45.30 -18.29
N SER A 259 1.86 -44.79 -19.07
CA SER A 259 2.03 -45.20 -20.47
C SER A 259 2.95 -46.42 -20.69
N SER A 260 3.68 -46.94 -19.70
CA SER A 260 4.61 -48.09 -19.96
C SER A 260 4.89 -49.11 -18.85
N ALA A 261 4.36 -48.97 -17.62
CA ALA A 261 4.68 -49.90 -16.53
C ALA A 261 3.90 -51.25 -16.59
N SER A 262 4.58 -52.37 -16.34
CA SER A 262 3.99 -53.73 -16.34
C SER A 262 3.03 -53.96 -15.16
N ALA A 263 2.07 -54.89 -15.32
CA ALA A 263 1.08 -55.21 -14.28
C ALA A 263 1.72 -55.65 -12.95
N ALA A 264 2.83 -56.39 -13.01
CA ALA A 264 3.59 -56.82 -11.83
C ALA A 264 4.27 -55.63 -11.11
N ALA A 265 4.78 -54.64 -11.84
CA ALA A 265 5.35 -53.43 -11.24
C ALA A 265 4.28 -52.61 -10.51
N ARG A 266 3.06 -52.53 -11.09
CA ARG A 266 1.91 -51.90 -10.43
C ARG A 266 1.48 -52.68 -9.19
N GLY A 267 1.46 -54.00 -9.26
CA GLY A 267 1.11 -54.88 -8.13
C GLY A 267 2.07 -54.75 -6.95
N ALA A 268 3.37 -54.66 -7.21
CA ALA A 268 4.38 -54.43 -6.17
C ALA A 268 4.19 -53.07 -5.47
N ILE A 269 3.89 -52.01 -6.23
CA ILE A 269 3.61 -50.69 -5.65
C ILE A 269 2.35 -50.72 -4.80
N LEU A 270 1.29 -51.40 -5.25
CA LEU A 270 0.03 -51.52 -4.51
C LEU A 270 0.17 -52.35 -3.23
N ARG A 271 0.96 -53.41 -3.27
CA ARG A 271 1.32 -54.19 -2.08
C ARG A 271 2.00 -53.32 -1.04
N ASP A 272 3.00 -52.54 -1.44
CA ASP A 272 3.77 -51.69 -0.53
C ASP A 272 2.94 -50.55 0.08
N ILE A 273 1.84 -50.16 -0.57
CA ILE A 273 0.87 -49.19 -0.03
C ILE A 273 -0.02 -49.85 1.04
N LEU A 274 -0.46 -51.09 0.81
CA LEU A 274 -1.42 -51.77 1.68
C LEU A 274 -0.77 -52.54 2.83
N PHE A 275 0.48 -52.97 2.67
CA PHE A 275 1.24 -53.71 3.67
C PHE A 275 2.52 -52.94 4.01
N ALA A 276 2.87 -52.87 5.30
CA ALA A 276 4.07 -52.18 5.71
C ALA A 276 5.32 -52.86 5.09
N PRO A 277 6.29 -52.08 4.60
CA PRO A 277 7.48 -52.65 3.97
C PRO A 277 8.22 -53.55 4.96
N GLY A 278 8.47 -54.79 4.54
CA GLY A 278 9.13 -55.81 5.36
C GLY A 278 8.20 -56.60 6.29
N THR A 279 6.90 -56.31 6.34
CA THR A 279 5.94 -57.16 7.06
C THR A 279 5.28 -58.16 6.13
N THR A 280 5.30 -59.43 6.51
CA THR A 280 4.47 -60.45 5.87
C THR A 280 3.09 -60.39 6.52
N PRO A 281 2.01 -60.11 5.78
CA PRO A 281 0.67 -60.06 6.37
C PRO A 281 0.34 -61.36 7.12
N THR A 282 -0.02 -61.22 8.39
CA THR A 282 -0.42 -62.32 9.26
C THR A 282 -1.91 -62.57 9.10
N GLY A 283 -2.26 -63.73 8.56
CA GLY A 283 -3.66 -64.13 8.33
C GLY A 283 -3.91 -64.55 6.88
N SER A 284 -4.67 -65.64 6.71
CA SER A 284 -4.91 -66.24 5.39
C SER A 284 -5.63 -65.28 4.41
N ALA A 285 -6.45 -64.37 4.91
CA ALA A 285 -7.14 -63.36 4.10
C ALA A 285 -6.18 -62.27 3.60
N ALA A 286 -5.29 -61.78 4.47
CA ALA A 286 -4.32 -60.75 4.13
C ALA A 286 -3.25 -61.29 3.14
N GLN A 287 -2.83 -62.55 3.29
CA GLN A 287 -1.93 -63.21 2.33
C GLN A 287 -2.58 -63.48 0.96
N LYS A 288 -3.89 -63.75 0.93
CA LYS A 288 -4.63 -63.87 -0.34
C LYS A 288 -4.72 -62.53 -1.06
N LEU A 289 -4.98 -61.46 -0.32
CA LEU A 289 -5.02 -60.10 -0.86
C LEU A 289 -3.64 -59.67 -1.38
N GLU A 290 -2.57 -59.98 -0.64
CA GLU A 290 -1.19 -59.73 -1.06
C GLU A 290 -0.85 -60.39 -2.40
N ARG A 291 -1.15 -61.70 -2.58
CA ARG A 291 -0.97 -62.37 -3.87
C ARG A 291 -1.82 -61.74 -4.97
N ALA A 292 -3.08 -61.46 -4.68
CA ALA A 292 -4.01 -60.92 -5.67
C ALA A 292 -3.58 -59.54 -6.19
N LEU A 293 -2.94 -58.72 -5.35
CA LEU A 293 -2.32 -57.44 -5.72
C LEU A 293 -1.04 -57.65 -6.53
N LEU A 294 -0.14 -58.55 -6.11
CA LEU A 294 1.10 -58.84 -6.81
C LEU A 294 0.87 -59.41 -8.22
N ASP A 295 -0.15 -60.25 -8.37
CA ASP A 295 -0.56 -60.84 -9.65
C ASP A 295 -1.33 -59.85 -10.55
N GLY A 296 -1.62 -58.64 -10.04
CA GLY A 296 -2.38 -57.61 -10.76
C GLY A 296 -3.85 -57.95 -11.01
N SER A 297 -4.37 -58.99 -10.33
CA SER A 297 -5.75 -59.47 -10.47
C SER A 297 -6.78 -58.56 -9.78
N VAL A 298 -6.34 -57.71 -8.84
CA VAL A 298 -7.19 -56.81 -8.06
C VAL A 298 -6.63 -55.39 -8.12
N GLY A 299 -7.46 -54.43 -8.53
CA GLY A 299 -7.12 -53.01 -8.55
C GLY A 299 -7.13 -52.36 -7.17
N LEU A 300 -6.50 -51.19 -7.03
CA LEU A 300 -6.34 -50.44 -5.77
C LEU A 300 -7.65 -50.29 -4.98
N GLU A 301 -8.73 -49.94 -5.68
CA GLU A 301 -10.01 -49.64 -5.05
C GLU A 301 -10.67 -50.89 -4.45
N GLN A 302 -10.53 -52.03 -5.13
CA GLN A 302 -11.05 -53.31 -4.65
C GLN A 302 -10.17 -53.87 -3.51
N GLY A 303 -8.86 -53.61 -3.54
CA GLY A 303 -7.96 -53.97 -2.44
C GLY A 303 -8.22 -53.20 -1.14
N LEU A 304 -8.51 -51.90 -1.24
CA LEU A 304 -8.85 -51.08 -0.06
C LEU A 304 -10.16 -51.53 0.61
N ARG A 305 -11.19 -51.84 -0.19
CA ARG A 305 -12.49 -52.29 0.35
C ARG A 305 -12.37 -53.59 1.14
N GLU A 306 -11.52 -54.50 0.69
CA GLU A 306 -11.33 -55.79 1.36
C GLU A 306 -10.47 -55.65 2.64
N ALA A 307 -9.47 -54.77 2.64
CA ALA A 307 -8.68 -54.47 3.83
C ALA A 307 -9.53 -53.90 4.98
N VAL A 308 -10.44 -52.97 4.70
CA VAL A 308 -11.32 -52.35 5.72
C VAL A 308 -12.33 -53.35 6.31
N ARG A 309 -12.78 -54.35 5.55
CA ARG A 309 -13.64 -55.41 6.10
C ARG A 309 -12.92 -56.25 7.15
N THR A 310 -11.62 -56.48 6.99
CA THR A 310 -10.85 -57.34 7.90
C THR A 310 -10.54 -56.70 9.24
N THR A 311 -10.48 -55.36 9.33
CA THR A 311 -10.14 -54.64 10.57
C THR A 311 -11.35 -54.41 11.49
N ASN A 312 -12.54 -54.18 10.92
CA ASN A 312 -13.74 -53.86 11.70
C ASN A 312 -14.32 -55.04 12.50
N THR A 313 -13.95 -56.28 12.19
CA THR A 313 -14.41 -57.46 12.92
C THR A 313 -13.67 -57.71 14.25
N GLY A 314 -12.65 -56.91 14.60
CA GLY A 314 -11.77 -57.17 15.77
C GLY A 314 -11.96 -56.29 17.02
N SER A 315 -12.70 -55.17 16.98
CA SER A 315 -12.62 -54.12 18.01
C SER A 315 -13.96 -53.80 18.71
N ALA A 316 -14.60 -54.80 19.34
CA ALA A 316 -15.92 -54.66 19.96
C ALA A 316 -15.98 -54.92 21.49
N ALA A 317 -14.85 -54.98 22.21
CA ALA A 317 -14.81 -55.64 23.53
C ALA A 317 -14.54 -54.78 24.79
N ILE A 318 -14.62 -53.43 24.78
CA ILE A 318 -14.41 -52.64 26.02
C ILE A 318 -15.40 -51.46 26.12
N ALA A 319 -16.54 -51.68 26.79
CA ALA A 319 -17.52 -50.64 27.13
C ALA A 319 -18.14 -50.92 28.51
N GLY A 320 -17.79 -50.11 29.52
CA GLY A 320 -18.40 -50.24 30.85
C GLY A 320 -17.88 -49.26 31.90
N SER A 321 -18.24 -47.97 31.81
CA SER A 321 -18.25 -47.04 32.97
C SER A 321 -18.97 -45.73 32.59
N VAL A 322 -20.22 -45.53 33.04
CA VAL A 322 -21.12 -44.45 32.56
C VAL A 322 -21.53 -43.43 33.65
N VAL A 323 -21.12 -43.58 34.92
CA VAL A 323 -21.80 -42.86 36.04
C VAL A 323 -21.09 -41.57 36.54
N THR A 324 -20.04 -41.05 35.90
CA THR A 324 -19.38 -39.79 36.34
C THR A 324 -19.44 -38.61 35.35
N ASN A 325 -20.15 -38.75 34.23
CA ASN A 325 -20.03 -37.80 33.10
C ASN A 325 -20.58 -36.39 33.37
N ALA A 326 -21.68 -36.22 34.12
CA ALA A 326 -22.36 -34.91 34.22
C ALA A 326 -21.56 -33.84 35.01
N ALA A 327 -20.91 -34.23 36.11
CA ALA A 327 -20.09 -33.28 36.89
C ALA A 327 -18.78 -32.93 36.18
N VAL A 328 -18.25 -33.89 35.40
CA VAL A 328 -17.05 -33.69 34.58
C VAL A 328 -17.36 -32.80 33.39
N THR A 329 -18.51 -32.97 32.71
CA THR A 329 -18.91 -32.12 31.59
C THR A 329 -19.15 -30.67 32.01
N ALA A 330 -19.77 -30.42 33.18
CA ALA A 330 -19.96 -29.07 33.70
C ALA A 330 -18.63 -28.35 34.03
N LYS A 331 -17.65 -29.07 34.61
CA LYS A 331 -16.31 -28.53 34.84
C LYS A 331 -15.59 -28.25 33.52
N ILE A 332 -15.67 -29.16 32.55
CA ILE A 332 -15.11 -28.98 31.20
C ILE A 332 -15.71 -27.74 30.54
N GLU A 333 -17.02 -27.53 30.65
CA GLU A 333 -17.67 -26.37 30.04
C GLU A 333 -17.26 -25.05 30.71
N LYS A 334 -17.12 -25.03 32.05
CA LYS A 334 -16.60 -23.86 32.78
C LYS A 334 -15.16 -23.54 32.36
N HIS A 335 -14.31 -24.55 32.20
CA HIS A 335 -12.94 -24.37 31.71
C HIS A 335 -12.90 -23.89 30.25
N ARG A 336 -13.79 -24.41 29.38
CA ARG A 336 -13.93 -23.94 27.99
C ARG A 336 -14.34 -22.47 27.92
N LYS A 337 -15.30 -22.03 28.73
CA LYS A 337 -15.72 -20.61 28.80
C LYS A 337 -14.57 -19.70 29.25
N ARG A 338 -13.84 -20.09 30.30
CA ARG A 338 -12.67 -19.34 30.78
C ARG A 338 -11.54 -19.28 29.74
N LEU A 339 -11.28 -20.36 29.01
CA LEU A 339 -10.29 -20.40 27.93
C LEU A 339 -10.69 -19.50 26.76
N ALA A 340 -11.97 -19.49 26.38
CA ALA A 340 -12.48 -18.61 25.33
C ALA A 340 -12.33 -17.12 25.72
N GLU A 341 -12.61 -16.79 26.98
CA GLU A 341 -12.45 -15.43 27.51
C GLU A 341 -10.98 -15.00 27.53
N LEU A 342 -10.07 -15.85 28.00
CA LEU A 342 -8.63 -15.57 27.99
C LEU A 342 -8.08 -15.42 26.57
N ARG A 343 -8.59 -16.19 25.60
CA ARG A 343 -8.23 -16.02 24.17
C ARG A 343 -8.71 -14.67 23.63
N ARG A 344 -9.92 -14.23 23.95
CA ARG A 344 -10.41 -12.89 23.57
C ARG A 344 -9.59 -11.77 24.20
N ALA A 345 -9.27 -11.88 25.50
CA ALA A 345 -8.44 -10.89 26.20
C ALA A 345 -7.02 -10.82 25.62
N LYS A 346 -6.41 -11.98 25.32
CA LYS A 346 -5.09 -12.03 24.67
C LYS A 346 -5.13 -11.45 23.25
N ALA A 347 -6.14 -11.77 22.45
CA ALA A 347 -6.30 -11.22 21.11
C ALA A 347 -6.50 -9.69 21.14
N ALA A 348 -7.29 -9.17 22.07
CA ALA A 348 -7.47 -7.72 22.25
C ALA A 348 -6.16 -7.02 22.68
N HIS A 349 -5.42 -7.63 23.61
CA HIS A 349 -4.13 -7.11 24.07
C HIS A 349 -3.07 -7.16 22.95
N GLU A 350 -3.00 -8.24 22.19
CA GLU A 350 -2.10 -8.34 21.02
C GLU A 350 -2.50 -7.33 19.93
N ALA A 351 -3.78 -7.14 19.67
CA ALA A 351 -4.25 -6.11 18.73
C ALA A 351 -3.86 -4.70 19.19
N GLN A 352 -4.01 -4.38 20.47
CA GLN A 352 -3.56 -3.09 21.03
C GLN A 352 -2.03 -2.95 21.00
N LYS A 353 -1.29 -4.01 21.29
CA LYS A 353 0.18 -4.01 21.23
C LYS A 353 0.69 -3.81 19.80
N MET A 354 0.06 -4.44 18.81
CA MET A 354 0.41 -4.25 17.40
C MET A 354 0.06 -2.84 16.90
N LYS A 355 -1.01 -2.21 17.42
CA LYS A 355 -1.30 -0.80 17.15
C LYS A 355 -0.22 0.14 17.70
N ARG A 356 0.34 -0.16 18.88
CA ARG A 356 1.43 0.61 19.51
C ARG A 356 2.82 0.38 18.88
N LEU A 357 3.01 -0.73 18.18
CA LEU A 357 4.28 -1.11 17.55
C LEU A 357 4.33 -0.83 16.05
N ARG A 358 3.25 -0.30 15.45
CA ARG A 358 3.35 0.22 14.08
C ARG A 358 4.38 1.35 14.12
N PRO A 359 5.42 1.31 13.26
CA PRO A 359 6.26 2.47 13.04
C PRO A 359 5.35 3.67 12.78
N PRO A 360 5.64 4.84 13.37
CA PRO A 360 4.88 6.05 13.09
C PRO A 360 4.76 6.18 11.57
N GLU A 361 3.53 6.11 11.07
CA GLU A 361 3.27 6.14 9.64
C GLU A 361 3.67 7.53 9.18
N MET A 362 4.80 7.59 8.48
CA MET A 362 5.40 8.84 8.12
C MET A 362 4.51 9.49 7.06
N PRO A 363 4.22 10.80 7.17
CA PRO A 363 3.47 11.46 6.12
C PRO A 363 4.17 11.24 4.78
N TYR A 364 3.43 10.74 3.79
CA TYR A 364 3.96 10.31 2.49
C TYR A 364 4.83 11.37 1.80
N PHE A 365 4.58 12.64 2.06
CA PHE A 365 5.33 13.75 1.47
C PHE A 365 6.73 13.96 2.06
N LEU A 366 7.06 13.28 3.16
CA LEU A 366 8.43 13.19 3.70
C LEU A 366 9.16 11.93 3.19
N GLU A 367 8.45 11.06 2.47
CA GLU A 367 8.99 9.83 1.88
C GLU A 367 9.60 10.15 0.51
N GLY A 368 10.82 10.66 0.50
CA GLY A 368 11.52 10.91 -0.75
C GLY A 368 12.69 11.86 -0.60
N ASP A 369 13.73 11.57 -1.37
CA ASP A 369 14.90 12.43 -1.50
C ASP A 369 14.53 13.66 -2.33
N SER A 370 14.41 14.83 -1.67
CA SER A 370 14.12 16.10 -2.34
C SER A 370 15.39 16.93 -2.50
N PRO A 371 15.64 17.57 -3.66
CA PRO A 371 16.84 18.37 -3.88
C PRO A 371 16.77 19.70 -3.12
N CYS A 372 17.90 20.13 -2.56
CA CYS A 372 18.03 21.42 -1.89
C CYS A 372 17.75 22.57 -2.86
N ALA A 373 16.81 23.45 -2.54
CA ALA A 373 16.42 24.55 -3.41
C ALA A 373 17.55 25.56 -3.73
N THR A 374 18.63 25.57 -2.93
CA THR A 374 19.78 26.48 -3.15
C THR A 374 20.92 25.82 -3.92
N CYS A 375 21.24 24.55 -3.63
CA CYS A 375 22.45 23.90 -4.17
C CYS A 375 22.19 22.56 -4.87
N SER A 376 20.92 22.17 -5.01
CA SER A 376 20.45 20.93 -5.65
C SER A 376 20.98 19.62 -5.06
N ARG A 377 21.75 19.65 -3.96
CA ARG A 377 22.15 18.45 -3.23
C ARG A 377 20.93 17.73 -2.66
N THR A 378 20.94 16.41 -2.74
CA THR A 378 19.90 15.57 -2.13
C THR A 378 19.78 15.85 -0.64
N THR A 379 18.55 16.03 -0.17
CA THR A 379 18.25 16.30 1.24
C THR A 379 17.30 15.26 1.78
N ILE A 380 17.43 14.98 3.07
CA ILE A 380 16.50 14.13 3.83
C ILE A 380 15.48 15.09 4.44
N PRO A 381 14.21 15.12 3.96
CA PRO A 381 13.21 16.08 4.42
C PRO A 381 13.02 16.12 5.93
N GLN A 382 13.15 14.96 6.58
CA GLN A 382 12.98 14.78 8.03
C GLN A 382 14.00 15.56 8.88
N GLN A 383 15.17 15.86 8.32
CA GLN A 383 16.28 16.49 9.05
C GLN A 383 16.64 17.88 8.48
N SER A 384 15.98 18.26 7.40
CA SER A 384 16.33 19.43 6.59
C SER A 384 15.34 20.55 6.87
N PRO A 385 15.79 21.82 7.00
CA PRO A 385 14.87 22.95 7.04
C PRO A 385 14.01 22.99 5.77
N PHE A 386 12.73 23.32 5.93
CA PHE A 386 11.75 23.35 4.84
C PHE A 386 10.86 24.59 4.90
N CYS A 387 10.22 24.90 3.78
CA CYS A 387 9.27 26.01 3.71
C CYS A 387 7.96 25.56 4.32
N ILE A 388 7.56 26.21 5.42
CA ILE A 388 6.36 25.83 6.15
C ILE A 388 5.10 26.01 5.31
N VAL A 389 5.04 27.04 4.48
CA VAL A 389 3.88 27.29 3.63
C VAL A 389 3.77 26.19 2.58
N CYS A 390 4.86 25.83 1.89
CA CYS A 390 4.89 24.68 0.98
C CYS A 390 4.51 23.37 1.69
N PHE A 391 4.98 23.18 2.92
CA PHE A 391 4.67 22.00 3.72
C PHE A 391 3.16 21.86 3.94
N LEU A 392 2.50 22.92 4.40
CA LEU A 392 1.04 22.91 4.57
C LEU A 392 0.31 22.75 3.25
N GLU A 393 0.79 23.41 2.18
CA GLU A 393 0.22 23.24 0.84
C GLU A 393 0.24 21.77 0.40
N VAL A 394 1.30 21.02 0.69
CA VAL A 394 1.35 19.58 0.40
C VAL A 394 0.39 18.77 1.28
N ASP A 395 0.25 19.08 2.58
CA ASP A 395 -0.73 18.40 3.46
C ASP A 395 -2.20 18.62 3.03
N TYR A 396 -2.47 19.75 2.36
CA TYR A 396 -3.76 20.06 1.76
C TYR A 396 -3.86 19.67 0.27
N CYS A 397 -2.88 18.94 -0.27
CA CYS A 397 -2.82 18.52 -1.68
C CYS A 397 -2.91 19.68 -2.69
N LEU A 398 -2.41 20.86 -2.30
CA LEU A 398 -2.33 22.06 -3.15
C LEU A 398 -1.03 22.12 -3.96
N ARG A 399 -0.03 21.32 -3.55
CA ARG A 399 1.29 21.22 -4.17
C ARG A 399 1.79 19.78 -4.07
N GLU A 400 2.54 19.32 -5.07
CA GLU A 400 3.11 17.96 -5.09
C GLU A 400 4.24 17.79 -4.07
N ASN A 401 5.17 18.76 -4.02
CA ASN A 401 6.40 18.67 -3.23
C ASN A 401 6.63 19.94 -2.41
N HIS A 402 7.23 19.78 -1.22
CA HIS A 402 7.60 20.90 -0.37
C HIS A 402 9.03 21.35 -0.66
N THR A 403 9.30 22.64 -0.50
CA THR A 403 10.65 23.18 -0.70
C THR A 403 11.51 22.88 0.53
N VAL A 404 12.65 22.24 0.31
CA VAL A 404 13.62 21.84 1.33
C VAL A 404 14.99 22.46 1.08
N TRP A 405 15.75 22.65 2.15
CA TRP A 405 17.13 23.12 2.12
C TRP A 405 18.03 22.18 2.91
N CYS A 406 19.21 21.84 2.38
CA CYS A 406 20.15 20.95 3.07
C CYS A 406 20.71 21.53 4.38
N SER A 407 20.55 22.84 4.61
CA SER A 407 21.08 23.55 5.77
C SER A 407 20.36 24.88 6.01
N PRO A 408 20.35 25.41 7.25
CA PRO A 408 19.81 26.74 7.55
C PRO A 408 20.50 27.85 6.75
N SER A 409 21.79 27.69 6.45
CA SER A 409 22.54 28.63 5.61
C SER A 409 22.07 28.64 4.15
N CYS A 410 21.63 27.50 3.61
CA CYS A 410 21.01 27.45 2.28
C CYS A 410 19.63 28.08 2.30
N MET A 411 18.84 27.83 3.34
CA MET A 411 17.53 28.45 3.55
C MET A 411 17.65 29.97 3.63
N ALA A 412 18.49 30.52 4.52
CA ALA A 412 18.64 31.97 4.69
C ALA A 412 19.01 32.71 3.39
N LYS A 413 19.78 32.08 2.49
CA LYS A 413 20.18 32.67 1.20
C LYS A 413 19.05 32.78 0.18
N THR A 414 18.11 31.83 0.16
CA THR A 414 17.11 31.73 -0.91
C THR A 414 15.67 31.81 -0.42
N TYR A 415 15.42 31.72 0.89
CA TYR A 415 14.07 31.72 1.48
C TYR A 415 13.26 32.93 1.05
N ILE A 416 13.82 34.15 1.12
CA ILE A 416 13.10 35.38 0.73
C ILE A 416 12.71 35.34 -0.75
N LYS A 417 13.61 34.85 -1.63
CA LYS A 417 13.36 34.74 -3.07
C LYS A 417 12.29 33.68 -3.35
N HIS A 418 12.41 32.51 -2.73
CA HIS A 418 11.44 31.41 -2.80
C HIS A 418 10.06 31.88 -2.34
N PHE A 419 9.99 32.50 -1.16
CA PHE A 419 8.73 32.97 -0.58
C PHE A 419 8.05 34.01 -1.47
N ALA A 420 8.80 34.96 -2.03
CA ALA A 420 8.24 35.96 -2.94
C ALA A 420 7.74 35.37 -4.27
N ALA A 421 8.40 34.33 -4.78
CA ALA A 421 8.05 33.68 -6.04
C ALA A 421 6.89 32.69 -5.90
N ASP A 422 6.93 31.87 -4.85
CA ASP A 422 6.08 30.68 -4.72
C ASP A 422 4.91 30.88 -3.75
N HIS A 423 4.90 31.96 -2.96
CA HIS A 423 3.81 32.31 -2.04
C HIS A 423 3.40 33.79 -2.20
N PRO A 424 3.00 34.23 -3.41
CA PRO A 424 2.50 35.58 -3.62
C PRO A 424 1.20 35.78 -2.80
N CYS A 425 1.05 36.97 -2.21
CA CYS A 425 -0.18 37.32 -1.53
C CYS A 425 -1.33 37.44 -2.55
N ALA A 426 -2.41 36.69 -2.35
CA ALA A 426 -3.59 36.68 -3.23
C ALA A 426 -4.24 38.06 -3.37
N ALA A 427 -4.08 38.93 -2.36
CA ALA A 427 -4.50 40.33 -2.44
C ALA A 427 -3.79 41.13 -3.56
N GLY A 428 -2.70 40.61 -4.13
CA GLY A 428 -1.99 41.22 -5.26
C GLY A 428 -1.61 42.67 -4.97
N GLY A 429 -2.08 43.60 -5.82
CA GLY A 429 -1.86 45.04 -5.64
C GLY A 429 -2.49 45.65 -4.39
N ARG A 430 -3.50 44.98 -3.79
CA ARG A 430 -4.14 45.39 -2.52
C ARG A 430 -3.39 44.89 -1.28
N CYS A 431 -2.29 44.15 -1.47
CA CYS A 431 -1.46 43.66 -0.38
C CYS A 431 -0.96 44.83 0.49
N CYS A 432 -1.17 44.74 1.80
CA CYS A 432 -0.77 45.82 2.71
C CYS A 432 0.75 46.02 2.77
N ARG A 433 1.54 45.01 2.36
CA ARG A 433 3.01 45.09 2.29
C ARG A 433 3.52 45.82 1.05
N THR A 434 2.76 45.83 -0.05
CA THR A 434 3.13 46.56 -1.28
C THR A 434 2.67 48.01 -1.22
N THR A 435 1.56 48.30 -0.53
CA THR A 435 1.09 49.67 -0.29
C THR A 435 1.94 50.34 0.79
N THR A 436 2.98 51.07 0.39
CA THR A 436 3.91 51.83 1.25
C THR A 436 3.28 53.03 1.98
N THR A 437 1.96 53.15 2.00
CA THR A 437 1.23 54.27 2.59
C THR A 437 1.33 54.25 4.12
N THR A 438 2.46 54.74 4.62
CA THR A 438 2.75 55.60 5.81
C THR A 438 1.84 55.62 7.05
N SER A 439 0.87 54.74 7.24
CA SER A 439 0.18 54.58 8.52
C SER A 439 1.03 53.71 9.45
N SER A 440 1.98 54.38 10.10
CA SER A 440 2.93 53.89 11.11
C SER A 440 2.28 53.20 12.33
N ALA A 441 0.95 53.26 12.47
CA ALA A 441 0.20 52.65 13.57
C ALA A 441 -0.12 51.15 13.42
N SER A 442 0.16 50.53 12.25
CA SER A 442 -0.19 49.12 11.98
C SER A 442 0.98 48.12 12.10
N ARG A 443 2.16 48.58 12.57
CA ARG A 443 3.41 47.78 12.54
C ARG A 443 3.50 46.62 13.53
N GLN A 444 2.53 46.48 14.45
CA GLN A 444 2.43 45.34 15.37
C GLN A 444 1.41 44.29 14.91
N GLN A 445 1.13 44.22 13.61
CA GLN A 445 0.39 43.09 13.08
C GLN A 445 1.27 41.84 13.19
N HIS A 446 0.78 40.84 13.92
CA HIS A 446 1.40 39.53 13.99
C HIS A 446 1.65 39.02 12.57
N SER A 447 2.86 38.53 12.32
CA SER A 447 3.29 37.93 11.06
C SER A 447 2.64 36.56 10.83
N GLY A 448 1.33 36.46 11.05
CA GLY A 448 0.54 35.29 10.72
C GLY A 448 0.35 35.23 9.22
N HIS A 449 0.66 34.09 8.63
CA HIS A 449 0.20 33.79 7.28
C HIS A 449 -1.18 33.13 7.36
N TYR A 450 -1.97 33.30 6.31
CA TYR A 450 -3.36 32.85 6.31
C TYR A 450 -3.69 32.23 4.96
N PHE A 451 -4.53 31.21 4.99
CA PHE A 451 -5.14 30.64 3.79
C PHE A 451 -6.64 30.97 3.75
N CYS A 452 -7.24 31.06 2.58
CA CYS A 452 -8.71 31.03 2.51
C CYS A 452 -9.19 29.63 2.90
N ARG A 453 -9.99 29.54 3.96
CA ARG A 453 -10.46 28.27 4.54
C ARG A 453 -11.23 27.44 3.53
N GLU A 454 -12.17 28.07 2.83
CA GLU A 454 -12.99 27.39 1.83
C GLU A 454 -12.15 26.94 0.61
N CYS A 455 -11.20 27.76 0.14
CA CYS A 455 -10.34 27.39 -0.98
C CYS A 455 -9.50 26.15 -0.68
N VAL A 456 -8.90 26.10 0.50
CA VAL A 456 -8.04 24.99 0.90
C VAL A 456 -8.85 23.73 1.19
N LEU A 457 -9.98 23.85 1.90
CA LEU A 457 -10.74 22.69 2.37
C LEU A 457 -11.76 22.15 1.38
N SER A 458 -12.30 23.01 0.49
CA SER A 458 -13.40 22.65 -0.41
C SER A 458 -13.01 22.65 -1.88
N PHE A 459 -12.12 23.54 -2.29
CA PHE A 459 -11.81 23.74 -3.72
C PHE A 459 -10.41 23.25 -4.13
N SER A 460 -9.55 22.90 -3.17
CA SER A 460 -8.13 22.58 -3.41
C SER A 460 -7.41 23.67 -4.22
N ILE A 461 -7.72 24.95 -3.94
CA ILE A 461 -7.09 26.11 -4.58
C ILE A 461 -6.12 26.76 -3.58
N ASN A 462 -4.90 27.01 -4.02
CA ASN A 462 -3.92 27.72 -3.21
C ASN A 462 -4.22 29.23 -3.16
N THR A 463 -4.87 29.66 -2.09
CA THR A 463 -5.11 31.09 -1.82
C THR A 463 -4.43 31.48 -0.51
N PHE A 464 -3.32 32.20 -0.65
CA PHE A 464 -2.44 32.60 0.45
C PHE A 464 -2.50 34.11 0.70
N TYR A 465 -2.54 34.52 1.97
CA TYR A 465 -2.49 35.91 2.40
C TYR A 465 -1.36 36.12 3.41
N CYS A 466 -0.58 37.18 3.23
CA CYS A 466 0.54 37.48 4.13
C CYS A 466 0.12 38.05 5.49
N THR A 467 -1.12 38.52 5.62
CA THR A 467 -1.75 39.03 6.85
C THR A 467 -3.27 38.87 6.79
N GLU A 468 -3.95 38.87 7.94
CA GLU A 468 -5.41 38.85 8.05
C GLU A 468 -6.04 40.09 7.39
N LEU A 469 -5.38 41.26 7.48
CA LEU A 469 -5.81 42.47 6.78
C LEU A 469 -5.80 42.32 5.27
N CYS A 470 -4.81 41.61 4.69
CA CYS A 470 -4.81 41.34 3.26
C CYS A 470 -6.00 40.47 2.87
N ALA A 471 -6.29 39.43 3.67
CA ALA A 471 -7.47 38.59 3.45
C ALA A 471 -8.77 39.40 3.55
N GLY A 472 -8.89 40.27 4.55
CA GLY A 472 -10.07 41.12 4.73
C GLY A 472 -10.28 42.12 3.59
N ARG A 473 -9.20 42.76 3.11
CA ARG A 473 -9.25 43.70 1.98
C ARG A 473 -9.57 43.02 0.65
N ASP A 474 -9.13 41.78 0.48
CA ASP A 474 -9.35 41.03 -0.74
C ASP A 474 -10.63 40.18 -0.71
N PHE A 475 -11.26 40.07 0.46
CA PHE A 475 -12.34 39.12 0.72
C PHE A 475 -13.46 39.15 -0.32
N GLN A 476 -14.03 40.33 -0.59
CA GLN A 476 -15.10 40.46 -1.57
C GLN A 476 -14.66 40.03 -2.97
N HIS A 477 -13.51 40.54 -3.43
CA HIS A 477 -13.01 40.21 -4.77
C HIS A 477 -12.71 38.73 -4.91
N HIS A 478 -11.99 38.14 -3.95
CA HIS A 478 -11.67 36.72 -3.93
C HIS A 478 -12.95 35.87 -3.89
N ARG A 479 -13.92 36.23 -3.06
CA ARG A 479 -15.17 35.48 -2.90
C ARG A 479 -16.03 35.51 -4.16
N GLU A 480 -16.21 36.67 -4.78
CA GLU A 480 -17.00 36.80 -6.01
C GLU A 480 -16.29 36.16 -7.22
N THR A 481 -14.95 36.11 -7.24
CA THR A 481 -14.20 35.52 -8.36
C THR A 481 -13.97 34.02 -8.23
N VAL A 482 -13.70 33.53 -7.02
CA VAL A 482 -13.31 32.14 -6.78
C VAL A 482 -14.47 31.31 -6.21
N HIS A 483 -15.18 31.81 -5.20
CA HIS A 483 -16.22 31.05 -4.50
C HIS A 483 -17.57 31.12 -5.19
N LEU A 484 -17.92 32.29 -5.73
CA LEU A 484 -19.22 32.58 -6.32
C LEU A 484 -19.10 33.14 -7.75
N PRO A 485 -18.38 32.46 -8.67
CA PRO A 485 -18.32 32.90 -10.05
C PRO A 485 -19.76 32.90 -10.61
N LYS A 486 -20.29 34.10 -10.90
CA LYS A 486 -21.68 34.35 -11.33
C LYS A 486 -22.73 34.35 -10.21
N ARG A 487 -22.43 34.95 -9.05
CA ARG A 487 -23.40 35.18 -7.96
C ARG A 487 -24.73 35.76 -8.42
N GLU A 488 -24.70 36.66 -9.42
CA GLU A 488 -25.90 37.22 -10.05
C GLU A 488 -26.87 36.16 -10.60
N MET A 489 -26.36 35.02 -11.07
CA MET A 489 -27.19 33.95 -11.62
C MET A 489 -27.69 32.95 -10.55
N ARG A 490 -27.19 33.03 -9.31
CA ARG A 490 -27.43 32.03 -8.23
C ARG A 490 -27.88 32.65 -6.91
N ALA A 491 -28.35 33.88 -6.93
CA ALA A 491 -28.67 34.67 -5.73
C ALA A 491 -29.66 34.00 -4.76
N ASP A 492 -30.44 33.02 -5.22
CA ASP A 492 -31.50 32.38 -4.44
C ASP A 492 -31.02 31.17 -3.61
N LEU A 493 -29.80 30.66 -3.84
CA LEU A 493 -29.32 29.38 -3.27
C LEU A 493 -28.41 29.51 -2.04
N TYR A 494 -27.83 30.69 -1.78
CA TYR A 494 -26.90 30.89 -0.67
C TYR A 494 -27.20 32.20 0.07
N ASP A 495 -27.96 32.13 1.17
CA ASP A 495 -28.13 33.27 2.07
C ASP A 495 -26.92 33.37 3.01
N ASP A 496 -25.93 34.14 2.57
CA ASP A 496 -24.69 34.42 3.28
C ASP A 496 -24.71 35.78 4.00
N ARG A 497 -25.86 36.47 4.01
CA ARG A 497 -25.97 37.84 4.53
C ARG A 497 -25.56 37.95 6.00
N ALA A 498 -25.71 36.87 6.77
CA ALA A 498 -25.30 36.81 8.17
C ALA A 498 -23.78 36.87 8.38
N ASP A 499 -22.98 36.50 7.36
CA ASP A 499 -21.52 36.50 7.43
C ASP A 499 -20.88 37.74 6.78
N LEU A 500 -21.71 38.65 6.23
CA LEU A 500 -21.26 39.85 5.52
C LEU A 500 -21.60 41.11 6.32
N SER A 501 -20.65 42.04 6.37
CA SER A 501 -20.84 43.40 6.86
C SER A 501 -20.81 44.37 5.70
N TYR A 502 -21.85 45.19 5.57
CA TYR A 502 -21.93 46.24 4.56
C TYR A 502 -21.50 47.58 5.17
N GLY A 503 -20.68 48.33 4.44
CA GLY A 503 -20.17 49.62 4.93
C GLY A 503 -21.29 50.64 5.17
N PRO A 504 -21.11 51.60 6.10
CA PRO A 504 -22.11 52.62 6.42
C PRO A 504 -22.44 53.56 5.25
N HIS A 505 -21.67 53.54 4.16
CA HIS A 505 -21.96 54.29 2.94
C HIS A 505 -22.96 53.59 2.00
N GLY A 506 -23.30 52.32 2.24
CA GLY A 506 -24.32 51.59 1.49
C GLY A 506 -25.75 51.78 2.01
N GLY A 507 -25.92 52.48 3.14
CA GLY A 507 -27.21 52.61 3.81
C GLY A 507 -27.47 54.01 4.31
N SER A 508 -27.78 54.95 3.40
CA SER A 508 -28.66 56.10 3.64
C SER A 508 -28.36 57.24 2.67
N ASN A 509 -28.71 57.03 1.41
CA ASN A 509 -29.35 58.10 0.66
C ASN A 509 -30.36 57.45 -0.28
N VAL A 510 -31.60 57.41 0.20
CA VAL A 510 -32.79 57.15 -0.62
C VAL A 510 -32.91 58.33 -1.59
N VAL A 511 -32.06 58.36 -2.61
CA VAL A 511 -32.25 59.24 -3.76
C VAL A 511 -33.14 58.48 -4.72
N ALA A 512 -34.19 59.18 -5.15
CA ALA A 512 -35.34 58.65 -5.85
C ALA A 512 -34.99 57.71 -7.00
N ALA A 513 -35.77 56.64 -7.06
CA ALA A 513 -35.79 55.64 -8.12
C ALA A 513 -35.92 56.29 -9.50
N ASP A 514 -34.93 56.10 -10.37
CA ASP A 514 -35.21 55.99 -11.81
C ASP A 514 -34.12 55.34 -12.68
N ASP A 515 -32.97 54.93 -12.13
CA ASP A 515 -31.97 54.19 -12.90
C ASP A 515 -31.87 52.72 -12.46
N ARG A 516 -32.71 51.87 -13.07
CA ARG A 516 -32.81 50.42 -12.81
C ARG A 516 -31.67 49.59 -13.38
N THR A 517 -30.69 50.19 -14.06
CA THR A 517 -29.70 49.44 -14.85
C THR A 517 -28.31 49.31 -14.25
N SER A 518 -28.02 49.99 -13.15
CA SER A 518 -26.70 49.96 -12.51
C SER A 518 -26.84 49.73 -11.01
N ARG A 519 -27.04 48.48 -10.58
CA ARG A 519 -26.99 48.16 -9.15
C ARG A 519 -25.58 48.51 -8.66
N PRO A 520 -25.41 49.41 -7.68
CA PRO A 520 -24.11 49.61 -7.06
C PRO A 520 -23.66 48.26 -6.53
N SER A 521 -22.45 47.82 -6.88
CA SER A 521 -21.86 46.66 -6.24
C SER A 521 -21.63 47.06 -4.79
N ASP A 522 -22.55 46.69 -3.90
CA ASP A 522 -22.43 47.00 -2.49
C ASP A 522 -21.10 46.42 -2.01
N GLU A 523 -20.13 47.31 -1.74
CA GLU A 523 -18.87 46.90 -1.15
C GLU A 523 -19.16 46.28 0.21
N TYR A 524 -18.68 45.05 0.42
CA TYR A 524 -18.91 44.32 1.65
C TYR A 524 -17.62 43.70 2.15
N THR A 525 -17.53 43.51 3.45
CA THR A 525 -16.44 42.80 4.11
C THR A 525 -16.98 41.59 4.87
N ALA A 526 -16.10 40.67 5.25
CA ALA A 526 -16.50 39.60 6.16
C ALA A 526 -16.86 40.21 7.52
N ALA A 527 -18.01 39.83 8.09
CA ALA A 527 -18.38 40.23 9.44
C ALA A 527 -17.38 39.73 10.49
N ASN A 528 -16.80 38.56 10.24
CA ASN A 528 -15.68 38.04 11.00
C ASN A 528 -14.72 37.30 10.05
N ILE A 529 -13.65 37.98 9.62
CA ILE A 529 -12.68 37.44 8.66
C ILE A 529 -12.01 36.16 9.17
N ALA A 530 -11.79 36.02 10.49
CA ALA A 530 -11.18 34.84 11.09
C ALA A 530 -11.98 33.54 10.85
N LYS A 531 -13.28 33.62 10.57
CA LYS A 531 -14.08 32.44 10.16
C LYS A 531 -13.75 31.97 8.75
N HIS A 532 -13.39 32.88 7.85
CA HIS A 532 -13.14 32.59 6.44
C HIS A 532 -11.66 32.34 6.13
N VAL A 533 -10.76 32.65 7.05
CA VAL A 533 -9.35 32.33 6.92
C VAL A 533 -8.94 31.19 7.84
N LEU A 534 -7.89 30.49 7.45
CA LEU A 534 -7.19 29.49 8.23
C LEU A 534 -5.82 30.06 8.58
N SER A 535 -5.57 30.32 9.87
CA SER A 535 -4.24 30.77 10.31
C SER A 535 -3.22 29.63 10.22
N MET A 536 -1.93 29.96 10.18
CA MET A 536 -0.87 28.92 10.21
C MET A 536 -1.01 28.01 11.43
N ASP A 537 -1.27 28.54 12.61
CA ASP A 537 -1.39 27.75 13.83
C ASP A 537 -2.57 26.76 13.76
N GLU A 538 -3.69 27.19 13.19
CA GLU A 538 -4.86 26.32 13.00
C GLU A 538 -4.58 25.27 11.91
N ALA A 539 -3.94 25.66 10.81
CA ALA A 539 -3.53 24.74 9.75
C ALA A 539 -2.57 23.67 10.27
N PHE A 540 -1.62 24.05 11.12
CA PHE A 540 -0.72 23.13 11.78
C PHE A 540 -1.44 22.24 12.79
N ALA A 541 -2.34 22.78 13.60
CA ALA A 541 -3.13 21.98 14.53
C ALA A 541 -3.99 20.94 13.79
N SER A 542 -4.51 21.29 12.62
CA SER A 542 -5.21 20.36 11.72
C SER A 542 -4.27 19.28 11.17
N CYS A 543 -3.09 19.65 10.68
CA CYS A 543 -2.06 18.72 10.21
C CYS A 543 -1.61 17.75 11.33
N GLN A 544 -1.34 18.26 12.53
CA GLN A 544 -0.94 17.44 13.69
C GLN A 544 -2.03 16.44 14.11
N LYS A 545 -3.31 16.79 13.93
CA LYS A 545 -4.43 15.86 14.17
C LYS A 545 -4.50 14.77 13.10
N LYS A 546 -4.18 15.06 11.84
CA LYS A 546 -4.10 14.07 10.75
C LYS A 546 -2.93 13.10 10.96
N HIS A 547 -1.81 13.61 11.48
CA HIS A 547 -0.57 12.87 11.68
C HIS A 547 -0.17 12.84 13.16
N PRO A 548 -0.93 12.14 14.03
CA PRO A 548 -0.69 12.16 15.49
C PRO A 548 0.65 11.55 15.90
N ASP A 549 1.19 10.66 15.06
CA ASP A 549 2.46 9.97 15.30
C ASP A 549 3.68 10.83 14.95
N TRP A 550 3.49 11.92 14.21
CA TRP A 550 4.56 12.84 13.85
C TRP A 550 4.55 14.02 14.82
N GLN A 551 5.44 14.00 15.81
CA GLN A 551 5.55 15.10 16.77
C GLN A 551 6.31 16.28 16.14
N LEU A 552 5.58 17.24 15.58
CA LEU A 552 6.17 18.43 14.97
C LEU A 552 7.14 19.15 15.93
N ALA A 553 6.76 19.21 17.21
CA ALA A 553 7.53 19.84 18.28
C ALA A 553 8.89 19.18 18.56
N GLU A 554 9.06 17.89 18.25
CA GLU A 554 10.34 17.18 18.40
C GLU A 554 11.24 17.34 17.17
N THR A 555 10.65 17.68 16.02
CA THR A 555 11.40 18.03 14.82
C THR A 555 12.14 19.34 15.13
N LYS A 556 13.46 19.29 15.28
CA LYS A 556 14.34 20.46 15.50
C LYS A 556 14.42 21.36 14.25
N VAL A 557 13.29 21.69 13.66
CA VAL A 557 13.21 22.76 12.68
C VAL A 557 13.05 24.02 13.50
N GLU A 558 14.14 24.75 13.71
CA GLU A 558 14.02 26.15 14.09
C GLU A 558 13.19 26.81 13.00
N ILE A 559 11.93 27.09 13.31
CA ILE A 559 11.09 27.94 12.50
C ILE A 559 11.72 29.33 12.61
N VAL A 560 12.69 29.60 11.75
CA VAL A 560 13.24 30.93 11.57
C VAL A 560 12.13 31.73 10.87
N MET A 561 11.18 32.21 11.66
CA MET A 561 10.32 33.29 11.21
C MET A 561 11.27 34.46 10.97
N ALA A 562 11.54 34.77 9.70
CA ALA A 562 12.28 35.96 9.34
C ALA A 562 11.49 37.15 9.90
N SER A 563 11.95 37.66 11.05
CA SER A 563 11.41 38.82 11.76
C SER A 563 11.65 40.09 10.96
#